data_AF-A0A9E2V2Y0-F1
#
_entry.id   AF-A0A9E2V2Y0-F1
#
_cell.length_a   1.000
_cell.length_b   1.000
_cell.length_c   1.000
_cell.angle_alpha   90.00
_cell.angle_beta   90.00
_cell.angle_gamma   90.00
#
_symmetry.space_group_name_H-M   'P 1'
#
loop_
_entity.id
_entity.type
_entity.pdbx_description
1 polymer ?
#
loop_
_entity_poly.entity_id
_entity_poly.type
_entity_poly.pdbx_seq_one_letter_code
_entity_poly.pdbx_strand_id
1 'polypeptide(L)'
;TLSKIKSRYLLDLSDINEGVNNIPIRKQDIELPGGISIINITPSFLTVKVEKETKKELPVIVSFSGKPAPGFFTYAVTKPSSVMLKGPENILGPIEKIFTKPIDVNGLSESFKKEIALDLPECLDIISFSGIILAEVFIEEQIVAREFKNIPVKGKDSTYTFSITPPDIDIEVKGPVNVLEKLYQENGLEVCVDLKGLKPGVYVRRASIILPVKTILVGVKPEIFTVKIK
;
A
#
# COMPACT_ATOMS: atom_id res chain seq x y z
N THR A 1 -24.63 0.01 58.18
CA THR A 1 -23.31 -0.54 57.80
C THR A 1 -22.53 0.56 57.11
N LEU A 2 -21.24 0.77 57.46
CA LEU A 2 -20.35 1.80 56.89
C LEU A 2 -20.19 1.73 55.34
N SER A 3 -20.75 0.69 54.71
CA SER A 3 -20.71 0.41 53.27
C SER A 3 -21.42 1.43 52.36
N LYS A 4 -22.09 2.46 52.90
CA LYS A 4 -22.74 3.53 52.11
C LYS A 4 -21.98 4.86 52.09
N ILE A 5 -20.83 4.97 52.76
CA ILE A 5 -20.03 6.21 52.76
C ILE A 5 -19.22 6.29 51.46
N LYS A 6 -19.58 7.24 50.58
CA LYS A 6 -18.76 7.63 49.43
C LYS A 6 -17.93 8.86 49.82
N SER A 7 -16.79 8.67 50.47
CA SER A 7 -15.83 9.75 50.71
C SER A 7 -15.09 10.06 49.40
N ARG A 8 -14.91 11.35 49.09
CA ARG A 8 -14.09 11.83 47.97
C ARG A 8 -12.78 12.36 48.54
N TYR A 9 -11.68 12.11 47.85
CA TYR A 9 -10.39 12.71 48.13
C TYR A 9 -10.07 13.66 46.97
N LEU A 10 -9.96 14.95 47.25
CA LEU A 10 -9.55 15.94 46.26
C LEU A 10 -8.03 15.91 46.17
N LEU A 11 -7.52 15.45 45.03
CA LEU A 11 -6.10 15.43 44.75
C LEU A 11 -5.71 16.77 44.09
N ASP A 12 -4.94 17.59 44.82
CA ASP A 12 -4.37 18.81 44.25
C ASP A 12 -3.12 18.46 43.43
N LEU A 13 -3.11 18.93 42.19
CA LEU A 13 -2.08 18.69 41.19
C LEU A 13 -1.35 20.00 40.80
N SER A 14 -1.58 21.10 41.51
CA SER A 14 -1.08 22.43 41.12
C SER A 14 0.45 22.58 41.28
N ASP A 15 1.06 21.90 42.25
CA ASP A 15 2.48 22.02 42.60
C ASP A 15 3.36 20.85 42.08
N ILE A 16 2.83 20.01 41.21
CA ILE A 16 3.57 18.86 40.68
C ILE A 16 4.50 19.26 39.52
N ASN A 17 5.65 18.59 39.44
CA ASN A 17 6.62 18.82 38.37
C ASN A 17 6.59 17.66 37.35
N GLU A 18 7.21 17.85 36.18
CA GLU A 18 7.43 16.75 35.24
C GLU A 18 8.19 15.59 35.92
N GLY A 19 7.77 14.35 35.64
CA GLY A 19 8.35 13.15 36.23
C GLY A 19 7.46 12.47 37.28
N VAL A 20 8.10 11.68 38.16
CA VAL A 20 7.41 10.89 39.17
C VAL A 20 7.21 11.73 40.43
N ASN A 21 5.95 11.95 40.80
CA ASN A 21 5.56 12.71 41.98
C ASN A 21 4.89 11.77 42.98
N ASN A 22 5.32 11.80 44.23
CA ASN A 22 4.68 11.07 45.32
C ASN A 22 3.87 12.05 46.15
N ILE A 23 2.55 11.98 46.03
CA ILE A 23 1.61 12.88 46.69
C ILE A 23 1.11 12.22 47.98
N PRO A 24 1.44 12.77 49.17
CA PRO A 24 1.01 12.19 50.43
C PRO A 24 -0.50 12.36 50.62
N ILE A 25 -1.19 11.29 51.04
CA ILE A 25 -2.61 11.34 51.37
C ILE A 25 -2.77 11.89 52.79
N ARG A 26 -3.25 13.13 52.93
CA ARG A 26 -3.45 13.74 54.25
C ARG A 26 -4.87 13.49 54.75
N LYS A 27 -4.99 13.17 56.04
CA LYS A 27 -6.29 12.94 56.72
C LYS A 27 -7.24 14.13 56.58
N GLN A 28 -6.69 15.34 56.52
CA GLN A 28 -7.44 16.59 56.44
C GLN A 28 -8.11 16.82 55.07
N ASP A 29 -7.64 16.17 54.00
CA ASP A 29 -8.22 16.33 52.65
C ASP A 29 -9.30 15.25 52.36
N ILE A 30 -9.65 14.43 53.36
CA ILE A 30 -10.70 13.41 53.28
C ILE A 30 -11.92 13.92 54.05
N GLU A 31 -13.01 14.17 53.32
CA GLU A 31 -14.28 14.54 53.94
C GLU A 31 -14.89 13.34 54.68
N LEU A 32 -15.12 13.50 56.00
CA LEU A 32 -15.70 12.47 56.86
C LEU A 32 -16.97 12.98 57.55
N PRO A 33 -18.00 12.14 57.68
CA PRO A 33 -19.13 12.40 58.56
C PRO A 33 -18.70 12.55 60.03
N GLY A 34 -19.45 13.32 60.80
CA GLY A 34 -19.21 13.52 62.23
C GLY A 34 -19.18 12.21 63.03
N GLY A 35 -18.28 12.11 64.01
CA GLY A 35 -18.10 10.92 64.85
C GLY A 35 -17.21 9.83 64.26
N ILE A 36 -16.60 10.05 63.09
CA ILE A 36 -15.67 9.12 62.43
C ILE A 36 -14.25 9.69 62.47
N SER A 37 -13.25 8.84 62.72
CA SER A 37 -11.83 9.22 62.68
C SER A 37 -11.02 8.22 61.84
N ILE A 38 -10.01 8.73 61.14
CA ILE A 38 -9.11 7.89 60.34
C ILE A 38 -8.00 7.35 61.24
N ILE A 39 -8.01 6.03 61.44
CA ILE A 39 -6.96 5.31 62.19
C ILE A 39 -5.73 5.13 61.31
N ASN A 40 -5.89 4.64 60.08
CA ASN A 40 -4.83 4.36 59.14
C ASN A 40 -5.24 4.69 57.70
N ILE A 41 -4.27 5.07 56.86
CA ILE A 41 -4.45 5.27 55.41
C ILE A 41 -3.47 4.36 54.69
N THR A 42 -3.96 3.55 53.76
CA THR A 42 -3.11 2.67 52.95
C THR A 42 -3.62 2.68 51.51
N PRO A 43 -2.81 3.12 50.53
CA PRO A 43 -1.43 3.61 50.66
C PRO A 43 -1.33 5.01 51.31
N SER A 44 -0.20 5.36 51.94
CA SER A 44 0.01 6.70 52.54
C SER A 44 0.42 7.77 51.52
N PHE A 45 0.76 7.36 50.29
CA PHE A 45 1.09 8.22 49.18
C PHE A 45 0.51 7.65 47.89
N LEU A 46 0.17 8.55 46.96
CA LEU A 46 -0.17 8.24 45.58
C LEU A 46 1.00 8.61 44.69
N THR A 47 1.45 7.68 43.86
CA THR A 47 2.48 7.95 42.86
C THR A 47 1.79 8.39 41.56
N VAL A 48 2.04 9.62 41.14
CA VAL A 48 1.52 10.20 39.90
C VAL A 48 2.70 10.50 38.98
N LYS A 49 2.62 10.06 37.72
CA LYS A 49 3.59 10.39 36.69
C LYS A 49 3.03 11.52 35.83
N VAL A 50 3.76 12.63 35.78
CA VAL A 50 3.39 13.82 35.01
C VAL A 50 4.32 13.91 33.82
N GLU A 51 3.75 14.04 32.63
CA GLU A 51 4.51 14.11 31.38
C GLU A 51 4.15 15.40 30.65
N LYS A 52 5.16 15.99 30.00
CA LYS A 52 4.96 17.16 29.17
C LYS A 52 4.05 16.82 28.00
N GLU A 53 3.04 17.65 27.79
CA GLU A 53 2.16 17.55 26.64
C GLU A 53 2.72 18.39 25.49
N THR A 54 2.79 17.81 24.30
CA THR A 54 3.26 18.49 23.10
C THR A 54 2.27 18.37 21.95
N LYS A 55 2.47 19.17 20.92
CA LYS A 55 1.70 19.15 19.67
C LYS A 55 2.65 18.93 18.51
N LYS A 56 2.25 18.07 17.58
CA LYS A 56 3.06 17.73 16.41
C LYS A 56 2.18 17.54 15.20
N GLU A 57 2.54 18.17 14.10
CA GLU A 57 1.91 17.92 12.80
C GLU A 57 2.61 16.74 12.13
N LEU A 58 1.83 15.75 11.70
CA LEU A 58 2.33 14.50 11.13
C LEU A 58 1.65 14.19 9.80
N PRO A 59 2.38 13.68 8.80
CA PRO A 59 1.79 13.20 7.56
C PRO A 59 0.97 11.93 7.80
N VAL A 60 -0.15 11.81 7.08
CA VAL A 60 -1.02 10.64 7.10
C VAL A 60 -0.60 9.68 5.99
N ILE A 61 -0.38 8.41 6.34
CA ILE A 61 -0.03 7.34 5.41
C ILE A 61 -1.12 6.28 5.43
N VAL A 62 -1.61 5.89 4.25
CA VAL A 62 -2.60 4.82 4.14
C VAL A 62 -1.92 3.47 4.37
N SER A 63 -2.49 2.69 5.28
CA SER A 63 -2.13 1.28 5.46
C SER A 63 -2.99 0.42 4.53
N PHE A 64 -2.36 -0.46 3.74
CA PHE A 64 -3.07 -1.44 2.92
C PHE A 64 -2.98 -2.83 3.52
N SER A 65 -4.03 -3.63 3.35
CA SER A 65 -4.03 -5.07 3.59
C SER A 65 -4.38 -5.84 2.33
N GLY A 66 -3.80 -7.04 2.16
CA GLY A 66 -3.94 -7.82 0.93
C GLY A 66 -3.06 -7.32 -0.21
N LYS A 67 -3.30 -7.85 -1.42
CA LYS A 67 -2.62 -7.43 -2.65
C LYS A 67 -3.67 -7.13 -3.73
N PRO A 68 -3.49 -6.09 -4.56
CA PRO A 68 -4.38 -5.88 -5.70
C PRO A 68 -4.37 -7.08 -6.66
N ALA A 69 -5.28 -7.05 -7.63
CA ALA A 69 -5.32 -8.06 -8.69
C ALA A 69 -3.92 -8.27 -9.33
N PRO A 70 -3.57 -9.49 -9.78
CA PRO A 70 -2.28 -9.76 -10.39
C PRO A 70 -1.94 -8.79 -11.54
N GLY A 71 -0.77 -8.18 -11.45
CA GLY A 71 -0.29 -7.19 -12.41
C GLY A 71 -0.80 -5.77 -12.20
N PHE A 72 -1.41 -5.49 -11.06
CA PHE A 72 -1.74 -4.13 -10.62
C PHE A 72 -0.86 -3.71 -9.45
N PHE A 73 -0.69 -2.40 -9.29
CA PHE A 73 -0.08 -1.79 -8.11
C PHE A 73 -1.03 -0.75 -7.51
N THR A 74 -0.84 -0.44 -6.23
CA THR A 74 -1.69 0.52 -5.52
C THR A 74 -0.88 1.63 -4.86
N TYR A 75 -1.47 2.82 -4.85
CA TYR A 75 -1.03 3.94 -4.03
C TYR A 75 -2.26 4.74 -3.58
N ALA A 76 -2.11 5.61 -2.59
CA ALA A 76 -3.22 6.43 -2.14
C ALA A 76 -2.77 7.83 -1.74
N VAL A 77 -3.72 8.76 -1.83
CA VAL A 77 -3.60 10.10 -1.27
C VAL A 77 -4.70 10.30 -0.24
N THR A 78 -4.44 11.12 0.77
CA THR A 78 -5.41 11.40 1.82
C THR A 78 -5.78 12.87 1.86
N LYS A 79 -7.02 13.14 2.26
CA LYS A 79 -7.50 14.47 2.59
C LYS A 79 -8.09 14.46 4.00
N PRO A 80 -7.48 15.20 4.96
CA PRO A 80 -6.21 15.93 4.86
C PRO A 80 -4.97 15.02 4.67
N SER A 81 -3.87 15.60 4.17
CA SER A 81 -2.57 14.92 4.00
C SER A 81 -1.71 14.90 5.26
N SER A 82 -1.98 15.79 6.22
CA SER A 82 -1.34 15.88 7.52
C SER A 82 -2.36 16.20 8.61
N VAL A 83 -2.01 15.87 9.85
CA VAL A 83 -2.87 16.07 11.01
C VAL A 83 -2.06 16.58 12.19
N MET A 84 -2.62 17.52 12.96
CA MET A 84 -2.05 17.96 14.24
C MET A 84 -2.54 17.03 15.35
N LEU A 85 -1.60 16.37 16.02
CA LEU A 85 -1.86 15.56 17.20
C LEU A 85 -1.39 16.26 18.47
N LYS A 86 -2.05 15.94 19.58
CA LYS A 86 -1.71 16.34 20.95
C LYS A 86 -1.47 15.10 21.80
N GLY A 87 -0.49 15.14 22.69
CA GLY A 87 -0.32 14.09 23.69
C GLY A 87 1.04 14.13 24.38
N PRO A 88 1.37 13.09 25.16
CA PRO A 88 2.63 13.01 25.91
C PRO A 88 3.87 13.07 25.00
N GLU A 89 4.87 13.88 25.36
CA GLU A 89 6.07 14.14 24.55
C GLU A 89 6.91 12.88 24.29
N ASN A 90 6.97 11.95 25.25
CA ASN A 90 7.66 10.67 25.10
C ASN A 90 7.00 9.74 24.06
N ILE A 91 5.69 9.85 23.85
CA ILE A 91 4.92 9.07 22.87
C ILE A 91 4.91 9.80 21.53
N LEU A 92 4.56 11.08 21.52
CA LEU A 92 4.39 11.86 20.28
C LEU A 92 5.72 12.29 19.65
N GLY A 93 6.75 12.53 20.48
CA GLY A 93 8.09 12.90 20.05
C GLY A 93 8.69 11.98 18.98
N PRO A 94 8.77 10.65 19.21
CA PRO A 94 9.37 9.71 18.26
C PRO A 94 8.49 9.37 17.04
N ILE A 95 7.20 9.74 17.02
CA ILE A 95 6.31 9.43 15.89
C ILE A 95 6.60 10.39 14.74
N GLU A 96 6.94 9.87 13.56
CA GLU A 96 7.22 10.67 12.35
C GLU A 96 6.06 10.72 11.36
N LYS A 97 5.15 9.75 11.44
CA LYS A 97 4.00 9.60 10.54
C LYS A 97 2.88 8.87 11.27
N ILE A 98 1.64 9.13 10.85
CA ILE A 98 0.48 8.42 11.36
C ILE A 98 -0.13 7.55 10.27
N PHE A 99 -0.50 6.33 10.64
CA PHE A 99 -1.12 5.39 9.72
C PHE A 99 -2.64 5.45 9.83
N THR A 100 -3.35 5.18 8.75
CA THR A 100 -4.77 4.86 8.81
C THR A 100 -4.98 3.43 9.32
N LYS A 101 -6.20 3.11 9.73
CA LYS A 101 -6.64 1.71 9.76
C LYS A 101 -6.41 1.06 8.38
N PRO A 102 -6.21 -0.27 8.31
CA PRO A 102 -5.91 -0.93 7.05
C PRO A 102 -7.09 -0.87 6.07
N ILE A 103 -6.80 -0.57 4.80
CA ILE A 103 -7.73 -0.69 3.67
C ILE A 103 -7.44 -2.00 2.95
N ASP A 104 -8.44 -2.88 2.90
CA ASP A 104 -8.35 -4.11 2.11
C ASP A 104 -8.42 -3.79 0.61
N VAL A 105 -7.36 -4.20 -0.10
CA VAL A 105 -7.24 -4.07 -1.55
C VAL A 105 -7.16 -5.43 -2.24
N ASN A 106 -7.46 -6.52 -1.52
CA ASN A 106 -7.27 -7.87 -2.02
C ASN A 106 -8.08 -8.14 -3.31
N GLY A 107 -7.37 -8.41 -4.41
CA GLY A 107 -7.96 -8.72 -5.72
C GLY A 107 -8.63 -7.54 -6.43
N LEU A 108 -8.53 -6.32 -5.90
CA LEU A 108 -9.12 -5.13 -6.54
C LEU A 108 -8.29 -4.69 -7.75
N SER A 109 -8.99 -4.16 -8.75
CA SER A 109 -8.41 -3.62 -10.01
C SER A 109 -8.95 -2.24 -10.38
N GLU A 110 -9.86 -1.68 -9.58
CA GLU A 110 -10.48 -0.38 -9.80
C GLU A 110 -10.14 0.58 -8.67
N SER A 111 -9.91 1.84 -9.02
CA SER A 111 -9.65 2.92 -8.06
C SER A 111 -10.93 3.32 -7.33
N PHE A 112 -10.82 3.71 -6.06
CA PHE A 112 -11.98 4.06 -5.24
C PHE A 112 -11.64 5.07 -4.14
N LYS A 113 -12.69 5.63 -3.53
CA LYS A 113 -12.56 6.55 -2.38
C LYS A 113 -13.19 5.91 -1.14
N LYS A 114 -12.57 6.10 0.01
CA LYS A 114 -13.04 5.53 1.28
C LYS A 114 -12.73 6.46 2.45
N GLU A 115 -13.73 6.70 3.27
CA GLU A 115 -13.55 7.32 4.57
C GLU A 115 -12.95 6.31 5.55
N ILE A 116 -11.87 6.70 6.22
CA ILE A 116 -11.14 5.84 7.14
C ILE A 116 -10.63 6.61 8.36
N ALA A 117 -10.63 5.94 9.50
CA ALA A 117 -10.07 6.47 10.73
C ALA A 117 -8.55 6.28 10.79
N LEU A 118 -7.88 7.15 11.56
CA LEU A 118 -6.47 6.96 11.91
C LEU A 118 -6.30 5.79 12.89
N ASP A 119 -5.16 5.12 12.81
CA ASP A 119 -4.73 4.11 13.76
C ASP A 119 -3.90 4.78 14.87
N LEU A 120 -4.60 5.40 15.82
CA LEU A 120 -4.01 6.19 16.89
C LEU A 120 -3.93 5.38 18.21
N PRO A 121 -2.83 5.53 18.98
CA PRO A 121 -2.80 5.15 20.39
C PRO A 121 -3.86 5.91 21.21
N GLU A 122 -4.39 5.29 22.26
CA GLU A 122 -5.46 5.87 23.10
C GLU A 122 -5.05 7.19 23.81
N CYS A 123 -3.75 7.44 23.97
CA CYS A 123 -3.23 8.63 24.66
C CYS A 123 -3.00 9.84 23.75
N LEU A 124 -3.42 9.79 22.47
CA LEU A 124 -3.26 10.89 21.51
C LEU A 124 -4.60 11.45 21.05
N ASP A 125 -4.71 12.78 21.02
CA ASP A 125 -5.88 13.51 20.55
C ASP A 125 -5.64 14.21 19.22
N ILE A 126 -6.65 14.24 18.35
CA ILE A 126 -6.65 15.00 17.11
C ILE A 126 -7.19 16.40 17.36
N ILE A 127 -6.47 17.44 16.91
CA ILE A 127 -6.86 18.84 17.13
C ILE A 127 -7.43 19.50 15.86
N SER A 128 -7.06 19.02 14.67
CA SER A 128 -7.28 19.76 13.42
C SER A 128 -8.58 19.45 12.65
N PHE A 129 -9.30 18.36 12.95
CA PHE A 129 -10.50 17.95 12.20
C PHE A 129 -11.26 16.82 12.92
N SER A 130 -12.42 16.40 12.39
CA SER A 130 -13.35 15.41 12.97
C SER A 130 -12.86 13.95 13.02
N GLY A 131 -11.57 13.69 12.76
CA GLY A 131 -10.96 12.36 12.83
C GLY A 131 -11.20 11.44 11.62
N ILE A 132 -12.09 11.81 10.69
CA ILE A 132 -12.32 11.07 9.44
C ILE A 132 -11.38 11.56 8.34
N ILE A 133 -10.58 10.65 7.79
CA ILE A 133 -9.72 10.88 6.64
C ILE A 133 -10.41 10.35 5.38
N LEU A 134 -10.50 11.15 4.33
CA LEU A 134 -10.88 10.65 3.00
C LEU A 134 -9.63 10.13 2.30
N ALA A 135 -9.53 8.81 2.14
CA ALA A 135 -8.51 8.17 1.34
C ALA A 135 -9.00 7.97 -0.10
N GLU A 136 -8.23 8.43 -1.07
CA GLU A 136 -8.42 8.16 -2.49
C GLU A 136 -7.35 7.16 -2.93
N VAL A 137 -7.80 5.94 -3.20
CA VAL A 137 -6.96 4.79 -3.52
C VAL A 137 -6.92 4.61 -5.02
N PHE A 138 -5.72 4.66 -5.57
CA PHE A 138 -5.43 4.42 -6.97
C PHE A 138 -4.96 2.98 -7.15
N ILE A 139 -5.56 2.28 -8.12
CA ILE A 139 -5.18 0.93 -8.54
C ILE A 139 -4.95 0.98 -10.04
N GLU A 140 -3.72 0.68 -10.47
CA GLU A 140 -3.29 0.84 -11.85
C GLU A 140 -2.56 -0.40 -12.38
N GLU A 141 -2.70 -0.67 -13.68
CA GLU A 141 -1.98 -1.77 -14.35
C GLU A 141 -0.48 -1.46 -14.37
N GLN A 142 0.33 -2.43 -13.96
CA GLN A 142 1.78 -2.34 -14.06
C GLN A 142 2.23 -2.62 -15.50
N ILE A 143 2.67 -1.57 -16.20
CA ILE A 143 3.19 -1.66 -17.57
C ILE A 143 4.69 -1.92 -17.53
N VAL A 144 5.13 -3.00 -18.17
CA VAL A 144 6.56 -3.36 -18.31
C VAL A 144 6.90 -3.65 -19.76
N ALA A 145 8.19 -3.57 -20.10
CA ALA A 145 8.73 -4.08 -21.36
C ALA A 145 9.40 -5.43 -21.09
N ARG A 146 9.14 -6.42 -21.94
CA ARG A 146 9.74 -7.75 -21.86
C ARG A 146 10.25 -8.18 -23.23
N GLU A 147 11.44 -8.77 -23.22
CA GLU A 147 12.07 -9.39 -24.38
C GLU A 147 11.68 -10.88 -24.45
N PHE A 148 11.28 -11.32 -25.63
CA PHE A 148 10.95 -12.70 -25.96
C PHE A 148 11.94 -13.19 -27.01
N LYS A 149 12.69 -14.23 -26.69
CA LYS A 149 13.80 -14.72 -27.53
C LYS A 149 13.47 -16.02 -28.23
N ASN A 150 14.12 -16.24 -29.37
CA ASN A 150 14.05 -17.48 -30.14
C ASN A 150 12.60 -17.88 -30.51
N ILE A 151 11.76 -16.90 -30.87
CA ILE A 151 10.38 -17.18 -31.29
C ILE A 151 10.42 -17.77 -32.70
N PRO A 152 9.86 -18.96 -32.95
CA PRO A 152 9.90 -19.59 -34.26
C PRO A 152 9.02 -18.85 -35.28
N VAL A 153 9.58 -18.59 -36.46
CA VAL A 153 8.87 -17.92 -37.55
C VAL A 153 8.16 -18.94 -38.43
N LYS A 154 6.83 -18.84 -38.53
CA LYS A 154 5.99 -19.76 -39.33
C LYS A 154 5.72 -19.17 -40.72
N GLY A 155 5.81 -19.97 -41.77
CA GLY A 155 5.30 -19.57 -43.09
C GLY A 155 3.80 -19.85 -43.19
N LYS A 156 3.03 -18.91 -43.73
CA LYS A 156 1.58 -19.06 -43.94
C LYS A 156 1.25 -19.05 -45.43
N ASP A 157 0.22 -19.80 -45.82
CA ASP A 157 -0.39 -19.77 -47.16
C ASP A 157 0.53 -20.19 -48.33
N SER A 158 1.46 -21.14 -48.09
CA SER A 158 2.27 -21.78 -49.13
C SER A 158 1.75 -23.17 -49.50
N THR A 159 1.67 -23.46 -50.80
CA THR A 159 1.44 -24.82 -51.34
C THR A 159 2.74 -25.57 -51.60
N TYR A 160 3.88 -24.89 -51.51
CA TYR A 160 5.22 -25.40 -51.80
C TYR A 160 6.01 -25.63 -50.50
N THR A 161 7.06 -26.45 -50.57
CA THR A 161 8.01 -26.59 -49.46
C THR A 161 8.91 -25.37 -49.37
N PHE A 162 9.16 -24.88 -48.16
CA PHE A 162 9.96 -23.67 -47.96
C PHE A 162 10.90 -23.78 -46.76
N SER A 163 11.94 -22.94 -46.76
CA SER A 163 12.82 -22.72 -45.62
C SER A 163 12.94 -21.23 -45.33
N ILE A 164 12.79 -20.85 -44.07
CA ILE A 164 12.94 -19.47 -43.59
C ILE A 164 14.30 -19.35 -42.90
N THR A 165 15.04 -18.29 -43.19
CA THR A 165 16.34 -18.03 -42.60
C THR A 165 16.45 -16.56 -42.16
N PRO A 166 16.75 -16.28 -40.88
CA PRO A 166 16.88 -17.23 -39.77
C PRO A 166 15.53 -17.86 -39.35
N PRO A 167 15.54 -19.00 -38.64
CA PRO A 167 14.31 -19.67 -38.22
C PRO A 167 13.58 -18.99 -37.05
N ASP A 168 14.28 -18.14 -36.31
CA ASP A 168 13.82 -17.52 -35.06
C ASP A 168 13.91 -16.00 -35.10
N ILE A 169 13.12 -15.36 -34.24
CA ILE A 169 13.08 -13.91 -34.03
C ILE A 169 13.07 -13.57 -32.55
N ASP A 170 13.74 -12.47 -32.20
CA ASP A 170 13.67 -11.85 -30.88
C ASP A 170 12.77 -10.61 -30.96
N ILE A 171 11.85 -10.49 -30.00
CA ILE A 171 10.82 -9.44 -29.98
C ILE A 171 10.76 -8.80 -28.60
N GLU A 172 10.74 -7.48 -28.55
CA GLU A 172 10.47 -6.72 -27.33
C GLU A 172 9.04 -6.17 -27.34
N VAL A 173 8.27 -6.50 -26.32
CA VAL A 173 6.86 -6.10 -26.19
C VAL A 173 6.67 -5.33 -24.88
N LYS A 174 5.98 -4.20 -24.97
CA LYS A 174 5.54 -3.41 -23.81
C LYS A 174 4.04 -3.57 -23.58
N GLY A 175 3.65 -3.78 -22.32
CA GLY A 175 2.24 -3.93 -21.96
C GLY A 175 2.04 -4.31 -20.49
N PRO A 176 0.80 -4.61 -20.08
CA PRO A 176 0.48 -5.08 -18.74
C PRO A 176 1.27 -6.34 -18.38
N VAL A 177 1.89 -6.35 -17.21
CA VAL A 177 2.76 -7.45 -16.77
C VAL A 177 2.00 -8.78 -16.74
N ASN A 178 0.73 -8.79 -16.32
CA ASN A 178 -0.10 -9.99 -16.31
C ASN A 178 -0.35 -10.59 -17.71
N VAL A 179 -0.51 -9.74 -18.73
CA VAL A 179 -0.63 -10.17 -20.14
C VAL A 179 0.70 -10.73 -20.65
N LEU A 180 1.82 -10.06 -20.35
CA LEU A 180 3.16 -10.49 -20.79
C LEU A 180 3.61 -11.78 -20.11
N GLU A 181 3.29 -11.98 -18.83
CA GLU A 181 3.55 -13.24 -18.13
C GLU A 181 2.76 -14.40 -18.75
N LYS A 182 1.47 -14.19 -19.05
CA LYS A 182 0.64 -15.19 -19.71
C LYS A 182 1.20 -15.57 -21.08
N LEU A 183 1.62 -14.58 -21.88
CA LEU A 183 2.26 -14.82 -23.17
C LEU A 183 3.51 -15.69 -23.06
N TYR A 184 4.34 -15.45 -22.04
CA TYR A 184 5.57 -16.20 -21.81
C TYR A 184 5.28 -17.65 -21.40
N GLN A 185 4.26 -17.87 -20.58
CA GLN A 185 3.87 -19.22 -20.11
C GLN A 185 3.18 -20.05 -21.19
N GLU A 186 2.40 -19.42 -22.06
CA GLU A 186 1.59 -20.12 -23.08
C GLU A 186 2.25 -20.17 -24.46
N ASN A 187 3.48 -19.66 -24.63
CA ASN A 187 4.11 -19.44 -25.95
C ASN A 187 3.18 -18.72 -26.93
N GLY A 188 2.42 -17.74 -26.43
CA GLY A 188 1.28 -17.13 -27.14
C GLY A 188 1.65 -16.13 -28.23
N LEU A 189 2.94 -15.96 -28.55
CA LEU A 189 3.38 -15.05 -29.61
C LEU A 189 3.44 -15.79 -30.95
N GLU A 190 2.58 -15.34 -31.87
CA GLU A 190 2.55 -15.86 -33.23
C GLU A 190 3.27 -14.93 -34.19
N VAL A 191 4.31 -15.45 -34.84
CA VAL A 191 5.11 -14.76 -35.85
C VAL A 191 4.98 -15.50 -37.16
N CYS A 192 4.45 -14.81 -38.18
CA CYS A 192 4.16 -15.41 -39.47
C CYS A 192 4.78 -14.63 -40.62
N VAL A 193 5.21 -15.33 -41.67
CA VAL A 193 5.58 -14.73 -42.95
C VAL A 193 4.53 -15.13 -43.98
N ASP A 194 3.91 -14.15 -44.65
CA ASP A 194 2.95 -14.40 -45.72
C ASP A 194 3.66 -14.86 -46.99
N LEU A 195 3.30 -16.06 -47.46
CA LEU A 195 3.84 -16.70 -48.66
C LEU A 195 2.80 -16.86 -49.77
N LYS A 196 1.61 -16.26 -49.62
CA LYS A 196 0.50 -16.40 -50.55
C LYS A 196 0.91 -16.03 -51.97
N GLY A 197 0.69 -16.96 -52.91
CA GLY A 197 0.90 -16.75 -54.35
C GLY A 197 2.37 -16.74 -54.80
N LEU A 198 3.32 -17.06 -53.92
CA LEU A 198 4.72 -17.14 -54.30
C LEU A 198 5.05 -18.47 -55.00
N LYS A 199 5.75 -18.36 -56.12
CA LYS A 199 6.29 -19.50 -56.89
C LYS A 199 7.67 -19.89 -56.35
N PRO A 200 8.19 -21.08 -56.68
CA PRO A 200 9.56 -21.48 -56.33
C PRO A 200 10.58 -20.39 -56.67
N GLY A 201 11.43 -20.05 -55.70
CA GLY A 201 12.30 -18.87 -55.75
C GLY A 201 12.81 -18.44 -54.37
N VAL A 202 13.61 -17.37 -54.33
CA VAL A 202 14.15 -16.78 -53.10
C VAL A 202 13.55 -15.39 -52.92
N TYR A 203 12.96 -15.14 -51.75
CA TYR A 203 12.27 -13.89 -51.43
C TYR A 203 12.75 -13.34 -50.10
N VAL A 204 12.82 -12.02 -50.00
CA VAL A 204 12.99 -11.31 -48.73
C VAL A 204 11.63 -10.85 -48.25
N ARG A 205 11.29 -11.20 -47.00
CA ARG A 205 9.99 -10.90 -46.39
C ARG A 205 10.17 -10.38 -44.97
N ARG A 206 9.23 -9.56 -44.53
CA ARG A 206 9.08 -9.18 -43.13
C ARG A 206 8.12 -10.13 -42.45
N ALA A 207 8.37 -10.40 -41.18
CA ALA A 207 7.44 -11.15 -40.37
C ALA A 207 6.29 -10.25 -39.89
N SER A 208 5.08 -10.79 -39.95
CA SER A 208 3.89 -10.25 -39.31
C SER A 208 3.79 -10.82 -37.90
N ILE A 209 3.75 -9.93 -36.91
CA ILE A 209 3.69 -10.29 -35.49
C ILE A 209 2.27 -10.01 -35.00
N ILE A 210 1.61 -11.03 -34.46
CA ILE A 210 0.29 -10.89 -33.85
C ILE A 210 0.48 -10.65 -32.35
N LEU A 211 0.14 -9.43 -31.92
CA LEU A 211 0.24 -9.03 -30.52
C LEU A 211 -1.15 -8.97 -29.86
N PRO A 212 -1.28 -9.36 -28.58
CA PRO A 212 -2.53 -9.18 -27.84
C PRO A 212 -2.92 -7.71 -27.68
N VAL A 213 -4.20 -7.50 -27.35
CA VAL A 213 -4.69 -6.17 -26.96
C VAL A 213 -3.89 -5.61 -25.78
N LYS A 214 -3.84 -4.27 -25.69
CA LYS A 214 -3.07 -3.53 -24.66
C LYS A 214 -1.55 -3.78 -24.69
N THR A 215 -1.01 -4.35 -25.77
CA THR A 215 0.44 -4.51 -25.93
C THR A 215 0.95 -3.75 -27.15
N ILE A 216 2.23 -3.39 -27.12
CA ILE A 216 2.90 -2.59 -28.14
C ILE A 216 4.24 -3.24 -28.48
N LEU A 217 4.53 -3.35 -29.77
CA LEU A 217 5.84 -3.76 -30.27
C LEU A 217 6.84 -2.63 -30.04
N VAL A 218 7.90 -2.89 -29.28
CA VAL A 218 8.97 -1.92 -29.00
C VAL A 218 10.18 -2.17 -29.89
N GLY A 219 10.55 -3.44 -30.07
CA GLY A 219 11.74 -3.83 -30.82
C GLY A 219 11.59 -5.20 -31.46
N VAL A 220 12.30 -5.42 -32.56
CA VAL A 220 12.31 -6.69 -33.28
C VAL A 220 13.67 -6.94 -33.93
N LYS A 221 14.18 -8.17 -33.83
CA LYS A 221 15.44 -8.56 -34.45
C LYS A 221 15.43 -10.06 -34.83
N PRO A 222 15.76 -10.42 -36.08
CA PRO A 222 15.98 -9.54 -37.23
C PRO A 222 14.65 -8.99 -37.81
N GLU A 223 14.73 -7.90 -38.57
CA GLU A 223 13.54 -7.30 -39.23
C GLU A 223 13.12 -8.02 -40.52
N ILE A 224 14.05 -8.74 -41.16
CA ILE A 224 13.86 -9.36 -42.47
C ILE A 224 14.28 -10.83 -42.46
N PHE A 225 13.55 -11.63 -43.22
CA PHE A 225 13.74 -13.06 -43.36
C PHE A 225 13.91 -13.43 -44.83
N THR A 226 14.85 -14.32 -45.11
CA THR A 226 15.00 -14.93 -46.43
C THR A 226 14.17 -16.20 -46.49
N VAL A 227 13.21 -16.24 -47.41
CA VAL A 227 12.38 -17.42 -47.65
C VAL A 227 12.77 -18.03 -48.98
N LYS A 228 13.19 -19.30 -48.94
CA LYS A 228 13.48 -20.10 -50.12
C LYS A 228 12.35 -21.10 -50.32
N ILE A 229 11.66 -21.01 -51.45
CA ILE A 229 10.54 -21.87 -51.84
C ILE A 229 11.01 -22.85 -52.92
N LYS A 230 10.72 -24.14 -52.74
CA LYS A 230 11.06 -25.26 -53.63
C LYS A 230 9.79 -25.88 -54.22
#